data_AF-A0A7S2N065-F1
#
_entry.id   AF-A0A7S2N065-F1
#
_cell.length_a   1.000
_cell.length_b   1.000
_cell.length_c   1.000
_cell.angle_alpha   90.00
_cell.angle_beta   90.00
_cell.angle_gamma   90.00
#
_symmetry.space_group_name_H-M   'P 1'
#
loop_
_entity.id
_entity.type
_entity.pdbx_description
1 polymer ?
#
loop_
_entity_poly.entity_id
_entity_poly.type
_entity_poly.pdbx_seq_one_letter_code
_entity_poly.pdbx_strand_id
1 'polypeptide(L)'
;PAQPPKRPLSRSLSFFPTRVHPAASIRNFTYLSQSKMSNHDAPEKVKTVPSIKVYYWKFPFWRAEVLRAGLFLQGIPFEDITSKEELDAIKERAPFGAFPIMEVDGKIMSQTQAMASYVGKLGGMYPSSDDLFAQANCDEIINGCTDVTDTIASTFRTPK
;
A
#
# COMPACT_ATOMS: atom_id res chain seq x y z
N PRO A 1 -3.99 -43.61 38.99
CA PRO A 1 -4.17 -42.14 39.11
C PRO A 1 -2.83 -41.41 38.90
N ALA A 2 -2.56 -41.02 37.65
CA ALA A 2 -1.32 -40.33 37.25
C ALA A 2 -1.40 -38.84 37.61
N GLN A 3 -0.34 -38.30 38.24
CA GLN A 3 -0.20 -36.87 38.49
C GLN A 3 0.16 -36.14 37.18
N PRO A 4 -0.36 -34.92 36.94
CA PRO A 4 -0.03 -34.15 35.73
C PRO A 4 1.37 -33.53 35.81
N PRO A 5 2.06 -33.32 34.67
CA PRO A 5 3.41 -32.76 34.66
C PRO A 5 3.41 -31.27 35.04
N LYS A 6 4.35 -30.90 35.92
CA LYS A 6 4.62 -29.52 36.37
C LYS A 6 5.22 -28.70 35.23
N ARG A 7 4.57 -27.60 34.84
CA ARG A 7 5.15 -26.58 33.94
C ARG A 7 6.23 -25.78 34.69
N PRO A 8 7.39 -25.47 34.08
CA PRO A 8 8.30 -24.49 34.63
C PRO A 8 7.74 -23.07 34.41
N LEU A 9 7.44 -22.38 35.51
CA LEU A 9 7.21 -20.93 35.57
C LEU A 9 8.57 -20.23 35.60
N SER A 10 8.96 -19.57 34.52
CA SER A 10 9.91 -18.45 34.54
C SER A 10 10.06 -17.83 33.15
N ARG A 11 9.45 -16.66 32.94
CA ARG A 11 10.02 -15.57 32.16
C ARG A 11 9.27 -14.29 32.54
N SER A 12 9.99 -13.40 33.20
CA SER A 12 9.55 -12.08 33.64
C SER A 12 9.02 -11.26 32.46
N LEU A 13 7.84 -10.64 32.64
CA LEU A 13 7.39 -9.53 31.80
C LEU A 13 8.41 -8.39 31.91
N SER A 14 9.18 -8.16 30.85
CA SER A 14 9.83 -6.87 30.64
C SER A 14 8.82 -5.93 30.00
N PHE A 15 8.30 -5.05 30.85
CA PHE A 15 7.51 -3.86 30.57
C PHE A 15 8.20 -3.02 29.46
N PHE A 16 7.60 -2.96 28.27
CA PHE A 16 8.05 -2.05 27.22
C PHE A 16 7.66 -0.61 27.61
N PRO A 17 8.60 0.34 27.73
CA PRO A 17 8.23 1.73 27.94
C PRO A 17 7.65 2.30 26.65
N THR A 18 6.40 2.77 26.72
CA THR A 18 5.78 3.65 25.73
C THR A 18 6.56 4.97 25.69
N ARG A 19 7.44 5.13 24.70
CA ARG A 19 8.05 6.41 24.37
C ARG A 19 7.10 7.18 23.45
N VAL A 20 6.24 7.99 24.04
CA VAL A 20 5.57 9.10 23.36
C VAL A 20 6.65 10.06 22.85
N HIS A 21 6.78 10.17 21.52
CA HIS A 21 7.56 11.25 20.91
C HIS A 21 6.64 12.41 20.53
N PRO A 22 7.00 13.65 20.90
CA PRO A 22 6.21 14.84 20.61
C PRO A 22 6.35 15.26 19.14
N ALA A 23 5.34 15.99 18.67
CA ALA A 23 5.26 16.59 17.35
C ALA A 23 6.54 17.36 16.95
N ALA A 24 7.10 17.02 15.79
CA ALA A 24 8.07 17.83 15.05
C ALA A 24 7.59 17.85 13.58
N SER A 25 6.88 18.90 13.17
CA SER A 25 7.42 20.09 12.53
C SER A 25 8.00 19.80 11.14
N ILE A 26 7.21 20.19 10.15
CA ILE A 26 7.52 20.32 8.72
C ILE A 26 8.93 20.90 8.52
N ARG A 27 9.84 20.15 7.90
CA ARG A 27 11.09 20.70 7.33
C ARG A 27 11.50 19.99 6.03
N ASN A 28 11.22 20.68 4.94
CA ASN A 28 12.07 20.98 3.79
C ASN A 28 12.79 19.84 3.04
N PHE A 29 12.18 19.54 1.91
CA PHE A 29 12.76 19.21 0.61
C PHE A 29 14.08 19.97 0.31
N THR A 30 15.21 19.27 0.25
CA THR A 30 16.43 19.65 -0.51
C THR A 30 17.33 18.42 -0.64
N TYR A 31 17.46 17.84 -1.83
CA TYR A 31 18.55 16.89 -2.10
C TYR A 31 19.70 17.65 -2.76
N LEU A 32 20.77 17.85 -1.99
CA LEU A 32 21.99 18.53 -2.41
C LEU A 32 22.86 17.65 -3.32
N SER A 33 23.18 18.23 -4.47
CA SER A 33 24.45 18.22 -5.20
C SER A 33 25.67 17.54 -4.55
N GLN A 34 26.25 16.60 -5.31
CA GLN A 34 27.66 16.17 -5.44
C GLN A 34 28.66 16.45 -4.30
N SER A 35 29.24 15.37 -3.78
CA SER A 35 30.64 15.32 -3.36
C SER A 35 31.30 14.00 -3.79
N LYS A 36 32.39 14.10 -4.57
CA LYS A 36 33.40 13.04 -4.87
C LYS A 36 34.15 12.71 -3.56
N MET A 37 34.78 11.57 -3.26
CA MET A 37 35.48 10.52 -4.04
C MET A 37 35.88 9.39 -3.06
N SER A 38 35.69 8.11 -3.39
CA SER A 38 36.58 6.97 -3.04
C SER A 38 36.03 5.69 -3.70
N ASN A 39 36.90 4.97 -4.40
CA ASN A 39 36.59 3.80 -5.24
C ASN A 39 36.50 2.49 -4.42
N HIS A 40 35.84 1.51 -5.05
CA HIS A 40 35.65 0.10 -4.67
C HIS A 40 34.48 -0.21 -3.74
N ASP A 41 33.27 -0.02 -4.26
CA ASP A 41 32.16 -0.94 -4.03
C ASP A 41 31.26 -0.92 -5.27
N ALA A 42 30.77 -2.08 -5.69
CA ALA A 42 29.82 -2.20 -6.80
C ALA A 42 28.62 -1.25 -6.55
N PRO A 43 27.99 -0.66 -7.59
CA PRO A 43 26.92 0.30 -7.37
C PRO A 43 25.76 -0.39 -6.65
N GLU A 44 25.65 -0.14 -5.34
CA GLU A 44 24.44 -0.40 -4.58
C GLU A 44 23.31 0.30 -5.32
N LYS A 45 22.34 -0.48 -5.82
CA LYS A 45 21.19 0.05 -6.56
C LYS A 45 20.50 1.09 -5.69
N VAL A 46 20.69 2.36 -6.01
CA VAL A 46 19.87 3.45 -5.47
C VAL A 46 18.43 3.08 -5.78
N LYS A 47 17.65 2.70 -4.76
CA LYS A 47 16.21 2.48 -4.90
C LYS A 47 15.58 3.83 -5.22
N THR A 48 15.51 4.16 -6.51
CA THR A 48 14.73 5.28 -7.00
C THR A 48 13.28 5.00 -6.66
N VAL A 49 12.65 5.89 -5.90
CA VAL A 49 11.20 5.81 -5.65
C VAL A 49 10.48 5.93 -6.99
N PRO A 50 9.57 5.01 -7.35
CA PRO A 50 8.85 5.07 -8.61
C PRO A 50 7.90 6.27 -8.62
N SER A 51 7.68 6.84 -9.80
CA SER A 51 6.68 7.89 -9.99
C SER A 51 5.29 7.26 -10.04
N ILE A 52 4.49 7.50 -9.01
CA ILE A 52 3.15 6.92 -8.88
C ILE A 52 2.08 8.00 -9.00
N LYS A 53 1.08 7.74 -9.85
CA LYS A 53 -0.13 8.55 -9.98
C LYS A 53 -1.36 7.68 -9.73
N VAL A 54 -2.30 8.16 -8.94
CA VAL A 54 -3.57 7.49 -8.65
C VAL A 54 -4.70 8.32 -9.22
N TYR A 55 -5.49 7.71 -10.10
CA TYR A 55 -6.60 8.35 -10.80
C TYR A 55 -7.92 7.87 -10.21
N TYR A 56 -8.59 8.75 -9.47
CA TYR A 56 -9.92 8.47 -8.94
C TYR A 56 -10.64 9.76 -8.55
N TRP A 57 -11.97 9.70 -8.41
CA TRP A 57 -12.72 10.84 -7.87
C TRP A 57 -12.27 11.18 -6.44
N LYS A 58 -12.61 12.41 -6.01
CA LYS A 58 -12.50 12.86 -4.62
C LYS A 58 -13.55 12.20 -3.73
N PHE A 59 -13.45 10.88 -3.63
CA PHE A 59 -14.33 10.02 -2.87
C PHE A 59 -13.44 9.26 -1.87
N PRO A 60 -13.49 9.61 -0.56
CA PRO A 60 -12.61 9.05 0.46
C PRO A 60 -13.14 7.71 0.96
N PHE A 61 -13.54 6.84 0.03
CA PHE A 61 -14.09 5.54 0.37
C PHE A 61 -13.74 4.54 -0.72
N TRP A 62 -13.51 3.32 -0.26
CA TRP A 62 -13.50 2.11 -1.07
C TRP A 62 -12.29 1.93 -1.99
N ARG A 63 -12.51 1.89 -3.32
CA ARG A 63 -11.60 1.24 -4.27
C ARG A 63 -10.22 1.89 -4.41
N ALA A 64 -10.15 3.22 -4.36
CA ALA A 64 -8.88 3.93 -4.45
C ALA A 64 -8.25 4.18 -3.09
N GLU A 65 -9.06 4.18 -2.02
CA GLU A 65 -8.60 4.55 -0.69
C GLU A 65 -7.61 3.54 -0.12
N VAL A 66 -7.77 2.26 -0.44
CA VAL A 66 -6.79 1.21 -0.11
C VAL A 66 -5.39 1.56 -0.65
N LEU A 67 -5.32 2.15 -1.85
CA LEU A 67 -4.05 2.56 -2.47
C LEU A 67 -3.49 3.80 -1.80
N ARG A 68 -4.32 4.84 -1.60
CA ARG A 68 -3.91 6.08 -0.94
C ARG A 68 -3.39 5.81 0.47
N ALA A 69 -4.12 5.01 1.25
CA ALA A 69 -3.72 4.60 2.59
C ALA A 69 -2.43 3.78 2.56
N GLY A 70 -2.34 2.79 1.67
CA GLY A 70 -1.13 1.96 1.54
C GLY A 70 0.12 2.76 1.19
N LEU A 71 0.01 3.70 0.25
CA LEU A 71 1.12 4.58 -0.13
C LEU A 71 1.49 5.55 0.99
N PHE A 72 0.49 6.14 1.64
CA PHE A 72 0.68 7.05 2.77
C PHE A 72 1.35 6.37 3.97
N LEU A 73 0.88 5.18 4.37
CA LEU A 73 1.44 4.41 5.49
C LEU A 73 2.91 4.04 5.27
N GLN A 74 3.30 3.82 4.02
CA GLN A 74 4.67 3.47 3.64
C GLN A 74 5.54 4.70 3.35
N GLY A 75 5.00 5.92 3.46
CA GLY A 75 5.72 7.16 3.16
C GLY A 75 6.13 7.30 1.69
N ILE A 76 5.42 6.63 0.77
CA ILE A 76 5.72 6.65 -0.66
C ILE A 76 5.02 7.87 -1.27
N PRO A 77 5.74 8.80 -1.91
CA PRO A 77 5.12 9.96 -2.55
C PRO A 77 4.31 9.51 -3.77
N PHE A 78 3.12 10.06 -3.93
CA PHE A 78 2.26 9.81 -5.08
C PHE A 78 1.43 11.06 -5.42
N GLU A 79 0.98 11.13 -6.66
CA GLU A 79 0.08 12.17 -7.16
C GLU A 79 -1.37 11.65 -7.14
N ASP A 80 -2.27 12.33 -6.42
CA ASP A 80 -3.71 12.01 -6.39
C ASP A 80 -4.45 12.88 -7.42
N ILE A 81 -4.79 12.27 -8.55
CA ILE A 81 -5.42 12.94 -9.68
C ILE A 81 -6.93 12.76 -9.61
N THR A 82 -7.63 13.87 -9.41
CA THR A 82 -9.09 13.92 -9.30
C THR A 82 -9.77 14.80 -10.36
N SER A 83 -9.00 15.45 -11.25
CA SER A 83 -9.55 16.28 -12.33
C SER A 83 -10.36 15.42 -13.30
N LYS A 84 -11.55 15.87 -13.66
CA LYS A 84 -12.43 15.13 -14.57
C LYS A 84 -11.78 14.96 -15.94
N GLU A 85 -11.11 16.00 -16.43
CA GLU A 85 -10.44 16.02 -17.73
C GLU A 85 -9.33 14.96 -17.79
N GLU A 86 -8.52 14.87 -16.74
CA GLU A 86 -7.45 13.88 -16.65
C GLU A 86 -7.99 12.46 -16.45
N LEU A 87 -9.08 12.31 -15.68
CA LEU A 87 -9.78 11.04 -15.53
C LEU A 87 -10.32 10.55 -16.89
N ASP A 88 -11.01 11.40 -17.63
CA ASP A 88 -11.57 11.02 -18.94
C ASP A 88 -10.45 10.63 -19.92
N ALA A 89 -9.32 11.36 -19.93
CA ALA A 89 -8.16 11.05 -20.77
C ALA A 89 -7.46 9.73 -20.42
N ILE A 90 -7.28 9.42 -19.13
CA ILE A 90 -6.62 8.17 -18.73
C ILE A 90 -7.52 6.94 -18.93
N LYS A 91 -8.84 7.12 -18.86
CA LYS A 91 -9.83 6.04 -18.99
C LYS A 91 -9.71 5.33 -20.35
N GLU A 92 -9.45 6.06 -21.42
CA GLU A 92 -9.27 5.49 -22.76
C GLU A 92 -8.00 4.63 -22.88
N ARG A 93 -6.97 4.94 -22.08
CA ARG A 93 -5.71 4.19 -22.03
C ARG A 93 -5.75 3.02 -21.06
N ALA A 94 -6.78 2.95 -20.20
CA ALA A 94 -6.90 1.93 -19.18
C ALA A 94 -7.32 0.58 -19.78
N PRO A 95 -6.66 -0.53 -19.41
CA PRO A 95 -6.98 -1.86 -19.93
C PRO A 95 -8.45 -2.26 -19.88
N PHE A 96 -9.19 -1.83 -18.84
CA PHE A 96 -10.59 -2.18 -18.63
C PHE A 96 -11.55 -0.98 -18.73
N GLY A 97 -11.06 0.22 -19.04
CA GLY A 97 -11.89 1.44 -19.09
C GLY A 97 -12.62 1.74 -17.78
N ALA A 98 -12.14 1.23 -16.64
CA ALA A 98 -12.79 1.28 -15.35
C ALA A 98 -11.84 1.85 -14.29
N PHE A 99 -12.41 2.62 -13.37
CA PHE A 99 -11.70 3.18 -12.23
C PHE A 99 -11.80 2.26 -11.01
N PRO A 100 -10.81 2.29 -10.10
CA PRO A 100 -9.61 3.14 -10.10
C PRO A 100 -8.51 2.71 -11.09
N ILE A 101 -7.63 3.66 -11.44
CA ILE A 101 -6.45 3.46 -12.29
C ILE A 101 -5.20 3.97 -11.56
N MET A 102 -4.09 3.27 -11.69
CA MET A 102 -2.78 3.69 -11.17
C MET A 102 -1.77 3.69 -12.31
N GLU A 103 -0.96 4.74 -12.41
CA GLU A 103 0.18 4.81 -13.31
C GLU A 103 1.46 4.72 -12.50
N VAL A 104 2.37 3.83 -12.91
CA VAL A 104 3.67 3.62 -12.29
C VAL A 104 4.73 3.73 -13.38
N ASP A 105 5.57 4.76 -13.32
CA ASP A 105 6.64 5.02 -14.30
C ASP A 105 6.12 4.95 -15.76
N GLY A 106 4.94 5.53 -16.02
CA GLY A 106 4.29 5.52 -17.34
C GLY A 106 3.50 4.25 -17.69
N LYS A 107 3.55 3.21 -16.85
CA LYS A 107 2.79 1.96 -17.04
C LYS A 107 1.46 2.02 -16.32
N ILE A 108 0.39 1.70 -17.03
CA ILE A 108 -0.97 1.77 -16.51
C ILE A 108 -1.36 0.42 -15.89
N MET A 109 -1.92 0.47 -14.69
CA MET A 109 -2.51 -0.64 -13.97
C MET A 109 -3.97 -0.33 -13.64
N SER A 110 -4.79 -1.36 -13.70
CA SER A 110 -6.21 -1.32 -13.34
C SER A 110 -6.52 -2.43 -12.33
N GLN A 111 -7.72 -2.39 -11.76
CA GLN A 111 -8.19 -3.28 -10.68
C GLN A 111 -7.52 -3.03 -9.33
N THR A 112 -8.34 -2.74 -8.31
CA THR A 112 -7.87 -2.41 -6.97
C THR A 112 -6.97 -3.48 -6.37
N GLN A 113 -7.31 -4.77 -6.55
CA GLN A 113 -6.53 -5.86 -5.98
C GLN A 113 -5.09 -5.91 -6.54
N ALA A 114 -4.93 -5.79 -7.86
CA ALA A 114 -3.62 -5.80 -8.51
C ALA A 114 -2.76 -4.62 -8.04
N MET A 115 -3.38 -3.44 -7.96
CA MET A 115 -2.73 -2.21 -7.49
C MET A 115 -2.35 -2.31 -6.00
N ALA A 116 -3.22 -2.84 -5.15
CA ALA A 116 -2.96 -3.02 -3.72
C ALA A 116 -1.81 -3.99 -3.46
N SER A 117 -1.77 -5.10 -4.20
CA SER A 117 -0.67 -6.07 -4.14
C SER A 117 0.65 -5.45 -4.58
N TYR A 118 0.63 -4.62 -5.64
CA TYR A 118 1.80 -3.88 -6.09
C TYR A 118 2.30 -2.91 -5.00
N VAL A 119 1.40 -2.10 -4.42
CA VAL A 119 1.72 -1.13 -3.37
C VAL A 119 2.26 -1.82 -2.11
N GLY A 120 1.68 -2.95 -1.70
CA GLY A 120 2.16 -3.72 -0.55
C GLY A 120 3.56 -4.31 -0.79
N LYS A 121 3.82 -4.84 -1.98
CA LYS A 121 5.13 -5.38 -2.36
C LYS A 121 6.19 -4.26 -2.44
N LEU A 122 5.78 -3.07 -2.89
CA LEU A 122 6.69 -1.94 -3.08
C LEU A 122 7.30 -1.44 -1.75
N GLY A 123 6.49 -1.24 -0.71
CA GLY A 123 6.99 -0.77 0.59
C GLY A 123 7.13 -1.86 1.65
N GLY A 124 7.06 -3.15 1.26
CA GLY A 124 7.40 -4.27 2.14
C GLY A 124 6.32 -4.65 3.16
N MET A 125 5.06 -4.25 2.94
CA MET A 125 3.91 -4.68 3.75
C MET A 125 3.26 -5.98 3.26
N TYR A 126 3.81 -6.58 2.20
CA TYR A 126 3.32 -7.82 1.62
C TYR A 126 4.26 -8.97 1.98
N PRO A 127 3.75 -10.20 2.19
CA PRO A 127 4.58 -11.35 2.53
C PRO A 127 5.69 -11.60 1.50
N SER A 128 6.79 -12.19 1.98
CA SER A 128 7.95 -12.54 1.17
C SER A 128 7.59 -13.46 -0.01
N SER A 129 8.37 -13.38 -1.09
CA SER A 129 8.10 -14.10 -2.34
C SER A 129 8.14 -15.63 -2.21
N ASP A 130 8.80 -16.15 -1.17
CA ASP A 130 8.94 -17.57 -0.84
C ASP A 130 7.70 -18.16 -0.14
N ASP A 131 6.88 -17.33 0.52
CA ASP A 131 5.63 -17.76 1.15
C ASP A 131 4.42 -17.46 0.25
N LEU A 132 4.20 -18.33 -0.74
CA LEU A 132 3.09 -18.19 -1.68
C LEU A 132 1.71 -18.27 -1.00
N PHE A 133 1.60 -19.02 0.10
CA PHE A 133 0.32 -19.18 0.80
C PHE A 133 -0.05 -17.93 1.59
N ALA A 134 0.92 -17.30 2.26
CA ALA A 134 0.68 -16.01 2.92
C ALA A 134 0.31 -14.90 1.93
N GLN A 135 0.93 -14.86 0.75
CA GLN A 135 0.55 -13.93 -0.32
C GLN A 135 -0.90 -14.16 -0.78
N ALA A 136 -1.27 -15.42 -1.02
CA ALA A 136 -2.64 -15.77 -1.40
C ALA A 136 -3.67 -15.37 -0.33
N ASN A 137 -3.34 -15.49 0.97
CA ASN A 137 -4.22 -15.03 2.05
C ASN A 137 -4.42 -13.51 2.03
N CYS A 138 -3.37 -12.73 1.72
CA CYS A 138 -3.50 -11.28 1.55
C CYS A 138 -4.45 -10.93 0.40
N ASP A 139 -4.31 -11.63 -0.72
CA ASP A 139 -5.16 -11.46 -1.90
C ASP A 139 -6.62 -11.87 -1.61
N GLU A 140 -6.80 -12.99 -0.91
CA GLU A 140 -8.11 -13.48 -0.45
C GLU A 140 -8.82 -12.43 0.41
N ILE A 141 -8.13 -11.84 1.39
CA ILE A 141 -8.72 -10.83 2.27
C ILE A 141 -9.15 -9.59 1.48
N ILE A 142 -8.30 -9.09 0.57
CA ILE A 142 -8.62 -7.93 -0.26
C ILE A 142 -9.84 -8.21 -1.15
N ASN A 143 -9.94 -9.43 -1.69
CA ASN A 143 -11.07 -9.85 -2.50
C ASN A 143 -12.34 -10.05 -1.69
N GLY A 144 -12.25 -10.67 -0.52
CA GLY A 144 -13.39 -10.81 0.39
C GLY A 144 -13.93 -9.47 0.85
N CYS A 145 -13.06 -8.50 1.14
CA CYS A 145 -13.50 -7.12 1.36
C CYS A 145 -14.24 -6.59 0.13
N THR A 146 -13.72 -6.87 -1.08
CA THR A 146 -14.33 -6.43 -2.34
C THR A 146 -15.75 -6.93 -2.50
N ASP A 147 -15.96 -8.23 -2.27
CA ASP A 147 -17.26 -8.87 -2.32
C ASP A 147 -18.23 -8.30 -1.29
N VAL A 148 -17.78 -8.04 -0.06
CA VAL A 148 -18.60 -7.43 1.00
C VAL A 148 -19.15 -6.08 0.54
N THR A 149 -18.31 -5.23 -0.06
CA THR A 149 -18.80 -3.92 -0.47
C THR A 149 -19.58 -3.96 -1.76
N ASP A 150 -19.27 -4.84 -2.70
CA ASP A 150 -20.14 -5.01 -3.86
C ASP A 150 -21.53 -5.51 -3.42
N THR A 151 -21.59 -6.37 -2.40
CA THR A 151 -22.83 -6.79 -1.73
C THR A 151 -23.56 -5.60 -1.11
N ILE A 152 -22.89 -4.78 -0.28
CA ILE A 152 -23.48 -3.59 0.33
C ILE A 152 -23.93 -2.59 -0.76
N ALA A 153 -23.10 -2.36 -1.77
CA ALA A 153 -23.36 -1.43 -2.86
C ALA A 153 -24.61 -1.81 -3.67
N SER A 154 -24.86 -3.11 -3.83
CA SER A 154 -26.07 -3.60 -4.49
C SER A 154 -27.35 -3.19 -3.77
N THR A 155 -27.33 -3.08 -2.43
CA THR A 155 -28.51 -2.70 -1.64
C THR A 155 -28.97 -1.27 -1.91
N PHE A 156 -28.05 -0.35 -2.25
CA PHE A 156 -28.40 1.03 -2.61
C PHE A 156 -29.13 1.13 -3.96
N ARG A 157 -29.10 0.08 -4.78
CA ARG A 157 -29.72 0.03 -6.11
C ARG A 157 -31.08 -0.66 -6.13
N THR A 158 -31.50 -1.26 -5.01
CA THR A 158 -32.80 -1.91 -4.91
C THR A 158 -33.91 -0.85 -4.83
N PRO A 159 -34.95 -0.90 -5.69
CA PRO A 159 -36.12 -0.04 -5.56
C PRO A 159 -36.75 -0.21 -4.17
N LYS A 160 -37.12 0.90 -3.52
CA LYS A 160 -37.79 0.89 -2.22
C LYS A 160 -39.21 0.36 -2.33
#